data_AF-A0A1L8EFX0-F1
#
_entry.id   AF-A0A1L8EFX0-F1
#
_cell.length_a   1.000
_cell.length_b   1.000
_cell.length_c   1.000
_cell.angle_alpha   90.00
_cell.angle_beta   90.00
_cell.angle_gamma   90.00
#
_symmetry.space_group_name_H-M   'P 1'
#
loop_
_entity.id
_entity.type
_entity.pdbx_description
1 polymer ?
#
loop_
_entity_poly.entity_id
_entity_poly.type
_entity_poly.pdbx_seq_one_letter_code
_entity_poly.pdbx_strand_id
1 'polypeptide(L)'
;MSELQMDCALDLMRRLPPQQIEKNLSDLIDLAPDLCEDLLSSVDQPLKIAKDKEHGKDYLLCDYNRDGDSYRSPWSNTYYPPLEDGQMPSERLRKLEVEANYAFDQYREMYYEGGVSSVYLWDLDHGFAAVILIKKAGDGSKKIRGCWDSIHVVEVQEKPTGRNAHYKLTSTAMLWLQTNKQGSGTMNLGGSLTRQTEQDANVSESSPHIANIGRMVEEMENKIRNTLNEIYFGKTKDIVNGLRSTQPLADQRQQVAMKQDLAAAILRRNVKPESN
;
A
#
# COMPACT_ATOMS: atom_id res chain seq x y z
N MET A 1 15.48 -3.89 -25.42
CA MET A 1 16.56 -3.76 -24.43
C MET A 1 16.09 -3.00 -23.19
N SER A 2 15.35 -1.89 -23.34
CA SER A 2 14.75 -1.16 -22.22
C SER A 2 13.80 -2.01 -21.35
N GLU A 3 12.94 -2.84 -21.95
CA GLU A 3 11.98 -3.68 -21.20
C GLU A 3 12.67 -4.68 -20.25
N LEU A 4 13.72 -5.37 -20.71
CA LEU A 4 14.49 -6.27 -19.85
C LEU A 4 15.22 -5.50 -18.73
N GLN A 5 15.74 -4.31 -19.04
CA GLN A 5 16.41 -3.48 -18.03
C GLN A 5 15.41 -3.01 -16.96
N MET A 6 14.20 -2.65 -17.37
CA MET A 6 13.10 -2.28 -16.47
C MET A 6 12.70 -3.45 -15.56
N ASP A 7 12.51 -4.65 -16.12
CA ASP A 7 12.23 -5.86 -15.33
C ASP A 7 13.33 -6.14 -14.31
N CYS A 8 14.59 -6.02 -14.71
CA CYS A 8 15.74 -6.19 -13.82
C CYS A 8 15.80 -5.11 -12.73
N ALA A 9 15.49 -3.85 -13.07
CA ALA A 9 15.47 -2.73 -12.14
C ALA A 9 14.38 -2.92 -11.07
N LEU A 10 13.17 -3.31 -11.48
CA LEU A 10 12.08 -3.66 -10.56
C LEU A 10 12.42 -4.89 -9.71
N ASP A 11 13.08 -5.91 -10.26
CA ASP A 11 13.55 -7.07 -9.50
C ASP A 11 14.62 -6.70 -8.47
N LEU A 12 15.52 -5.77 -8.80
CA LEU A 12 16.53 -5.25 -7.88
C LEU A 12 15.87 -4.51 -6.70
N MET A 13 14.90 -3.64 -6.97
CA MET A 13 14.17 -2.91 -5.93
C MET A 13 13.36 -3.83 -5.01
N ARG A 14 12.91 -4.99 -5.51
CA ARG A 14 12.25 -6.03 -4.70
C ARG A 14 13.22 -6.81 -3.77
N ARG A 15 14.54 -6.70 -3.98
CA ARG A 15 15.57 -7.43 -3.21
C ARG A 15 16.40 -6.54 -2.30
N LEU A 16 16.61 -5.29 -2.68
CA LEU A 16 17.37 -4.34 -1.88
C LEU A 16 16.64 -4.00 -0.57
N PRO A 17 17.37 -3.62 0.50
CA PRO A 17 16.75 -3.27 1.77
C PRO A 17 15.73 -2.12 1.61
N PRO A 18 14.45 -2.32 1.99
CA PRO A 18 13.41 -1.32 1.79
C PRO A 18 13.60 -0.06 2.63
N GLN A 19 14.43 -0.10 3.67
CA GLN A 19 14.76 1.07 4.49
C GLN A 19 15.61 2.09 3.74
N GLN A 20 16.24 1.70 2.62
CA GLN A 20 17.09 2.55 1.80
C GLN A 20 16.44 2.87 0.45
N ILE A 21 15.13 2.66 0.30
CA ILE A 21 14.43 2.74 -0.99
C ILE A 21 14.64 4.06 -1.71
N GLU A 22 14.62 5.21 -1.02
CA GLU A 22 14.88 6.52 -1.63
C GLU A 22 16.29 6.61 -2.24
N LYS A 23 17.29 6.12 -1.49
CA LYS A 23 18.67 6.10 -1.95
C LYS A 23 18.86 5.10 -3.09
N ASN A 24 18.32 3.89 -2.94
CA ASN A 24 18.42 2.84 -3.95
C ASN A 24 17.80 3.29 -5.28
N LEU A 25 16.66 3.99 -5.23
CA LEU A 25 16.02 4.51 -6.42
C LEU A 25 16.85 5.63 -7.06
N SER A 26 17.40 6.55 -6.26
CA SER A 26 18.32 7.59 -6.76
C SER A 26 19.55 6.97 -7.45
N ASP A 27 20.21 6.02 -6.79
CA ASP A 27 21.40 5.34 -7.32
C ASP A 27 21.05 4.54 -8.60
N LEU A 28 19.83 4.01 -8.70
CA LEU A 28 19.35 3.27 -9.87
C LEU A 28 19.02 4.19 -11.05
N ILE A 29 18.45 5.37 -10.79
CA ILE A 29 18.24 6.41 -11.80
C ILE A 29 19.59 6.93 -12.32
N ASP A 30 20.58 7.14 -11.45
CA ASP A 30 21.93 7.54 -11.85
C ASP A 30 22.61 6.46 -12.73
N LEU A 31 22.34 5.18 -12.45
CA LEU A 31 22.86 4.05 -13.22
C LEU A 31 22.16 3.88 -14.58
N ALA A 32 20.86 4.11 -14.65
CA ALA A 32 20.05 3.96 -15.85
C ALA A 32 19.10 5.17 -16.03
N PRO A 33 19.63 6.34 -16.45
CA PRO A 33 18.84 7.57 -16.56
C PRO A 33 17.67 7.48 -17.53
N ASP A 34 17.81 6.65 -18.57
CA ASP A 34 16.77 6.41 -19.58
C ASP A 34 15.49 5.79 -19.00
N LEU A 35 15.56 5.18 -17.81
CA LEU A 35 14.43 4.58 -17.11
C LEU A 35 13.84 5.50 -16.03
N CYS A 36 14.27 6.76 -15.93
CA CYS A 36 13.89 7.64 -14.82
C CYS A 36 12.37 7.79 -14.63
N GLU A 37 11.64 8.15 -15.69
CA GLU A 37 10.19 8.36 -15.63
C GLU A 37 9.43 7.07 -15.32
N ASP A 38 9.85 5.98 -15.96
CA ASP A 38 9.30 4.64 -15.78
C ASP A 38 9.52 4.14 -14.34
N LEU A 39 10.71 4.35 -13.77
CA LEU A 39 11.04 3.94 -12.40
C LEU A 39 10.29 4.76 -11.36
N LEU A 40 10.19 6.07 -11.53
CA LEU A 40 9.44 6.93 -10.62
C LEU A 40 7.94 6.57 -10.62
N SER A 41 7.37 6.25 -11.79
CA SER A 41 5.96 5.86 -11.89
C SER A 41 5.66 4.44 -11.40
N SER A 42 6.66 3.54 -11.39
CA SER A 42 6.48 2.11 -11.06
C SER A 42 6.97 1.72 -9.68
N VAL A 43 7.87 2.49 -9.06
CA VAL A 43 8.48 2.18 -7.76
C VAL A 43 7.91 3.08 -6.68
N ASP A 44 7.00 2.52 -5.89
CA ASP A 44 6.42 3.23 -4.76
C ASP A 44 7.50 3.65 -3.73
N GLN A 45 7.46 4.91 -3.29
CA GLN A 45 8.34 5.46 -2.25
C GLN A 45 7.57 5.75 -0.94
N PRO A 46 8.25 5.81 0.22
CA PRO A 46 7.65 6.24 1.47
C PRO A 46 7.05 7.65 1.32
N LEU A 47 5.82 7.81 1.79
CA LEU A 47 5.09 9.07 1.60
C LEU A 47 5.74 10.18 2.43
N LYS A 48 5.92 11.33 1.80
CA LYS A 48 6.42 12.55 2.45
C LYS A 48 5.24 13.44 2.82
N ILE A 49 5.37 14.15 3.93
CA ILE A 49 4.37 15.11 4.40
C ILE A 49 4.83 16.51 3.99
N ALA A 50 3.95 17.25 3.34
CA ALA A 50 4.07 18.68 3.14
C ALA A 50 2.92 19.40 3.86
N LYS A 51 3.05 20.72 4.03
CA LYS A 51 2.05 21.54 4.69
C LYS A 51 1.51 22.59 3.74
N ASP A 52 0.20 22.61 3.56
CA ASP A 52 -0.51 23.64 2.82
C ASP A 52 -0.40 24.96 3.60
N LYS A 53 0.17 25.98 2.96
CA LYS A 53 0.41 27.29 3.59
C LYS A 53 -0.85 28.12 3.74
N GLU A 54 -1.86 27.91 2.91
CA GLU A 54 -3.12 28.65 2.94
C GLU A 54 -4.07 28.11 4.00
N HIS A 55 -4.21 26.78 4.07
CA HIS A 55 -5.15 26.13 4.97
C HIS A 55 -4.50 25.63 6.28
N GLY A 56 -3.17 25.59 6.32
CA GLY A 56 -2.41 25.07 7.47
C GLY A 56 -2.56 23.56 7.69
N LYS A 57 -3.04 22.82 6.69
CA LYS A 57 -3.27 21.37 6.74
C LYS A 57 -2.13 20.61 6.10
N ASP A 58 -1.81 19.45 6.66
CA ASP A 58 -0.82 18.55 6.09
C ASP A 58 -1.40 17.79 4.88
N TYR A 59 -0.54 17.47 3.91
CA TYR A 59 -0.88 16.66 2.74
C TYR A 59 0.29 15.76 2.35
N LEU A 60 0.00 14.70 1.61
CA LEU A 60 0.96 13.67 1.23
C LEU A 60 1.47 13.88 -0.19
N LEU A 61 2.78 13.68 -0.36
CA LEU A 61 3.47 13.82 -1.64
C LEU A 61 3.65 12.45 -2.30
N CYS A 62 3.34 12.38 -3.58
CA CYS A 62 3.59 11.26 -4.47
C CYS A 62 3.80 11.78 -5.90
N ASP A 63 4.17 10.92 -6.83
CA ASP A 63 4.37 11.35 -8.22
C ASP A 63 3.06 11.76 -8.92
N TYR A 64 1.91 11.23 -8.49
CA TYR A 64 0.59 11.57 -9.07
C TYR A 64 0.09 12.98 -8.75
N ASN A 65 0.67 13.67 -7.74
CA ASN A 65 0.36 15.08 -7.47
C ASN A 65 1.57 15.99 -7.70
N ARG A 66 2.59 15.49 -8.39
CA ARG A 66 3.81 16.20 -8.73
C ARG A 66 3.73 16.71 -10.17
N ASP A 67 4.23 17.93 -10.38
CA ASP A 67 4.51 18.48 -11.69
C ASP A 67 5.85 19.22 -11.62
N GLY A 68 6.82 18.79 -12.43
CA GLY A 68 8.22 19.20 -12.28
C GLY A 68 8.74 18.96 -10.85
N ASP A 69 9.07 20.02 -10.13
CA ASP A 69 9.54 19.98 -8.74
C ASP A 69 8.51 20.49 -7.72
N SER A 70 7.27 20.67 -8.17
CA SER A 70 6.18 21.20 -7.34
C SER A 70 5.10 20.16 -7.10
N TYR A 71 4.42 20.29 -5.96
CA TYR A 71 3.35 19.38 -5.57
C TYR A 71 2.04 20.12 -5.33
N ARG A 72 0.95 19.60 -5.90
CA ARG A 72 -0.40 20.14 -5.73
C ARG A 72 -0.96 19.76 -4.37
N SER A 73 -1.41 20.75 -3.60
CA SER A 73 -2.17 20.52 -2.37
C SER A 73 -3.61 20.12 -2.69
N PRO A 74 -4.19 19.09 -2.04
CA PRO A 74 -5.59 18.72 -2.22
C PRO A 74 -6.54 19.75 -1.57
N TRP A 75 -6.05 20.62 -0.69
CA TRP A 75 -6.87 21.60 0.03
C TRP A 75 -6.99 22.92 -0.75
N SER A 76 -5.88 23.62 -1.01
CA SER A 76 -5.86 24.85 -1.80
C SER A 76 -6.02 24.64 -3.30
N ASN A 77 -5.75 23.43 -3.80
CA ASN A 77 -5.62 23.15 -5.24
C ASN A 77 -4.47 23.91 -5.92
N THR A 78 -3.43 24.29 -5.17
CA THR A 78 -2.28 25.03 -5.70
C THR A 78 -0.99 24.22 -5.59
N TYR A 79 -0.08 24.43 -6.54
CA TYR A 79 1.24 23.83 -6.55
C TYR A 79 2.20 24.59 -5.62
N TYR A 80 3.09 23.84 -4.97
CA TYR A 80 4.18 24.39 -4.17
C TYR A 80 5.51 23.69 -4.49
N PRO A 81 6.56 24.44 -4.91
CA PRO A 81 6.57 25.87 -5.26
C PRO A 81 5.53 26.28 -6.33
N PRO A 82 5.09 27.55 -6.38
CA PRO A 82 4.07 27.98 -7.35
C PRO A 82 4.47 27.68 -8.80
N LEU A 83 3.54 27.13 -9.58
CA LEU A 83 3.65 26.91 -11.01
C LEU A 83 2.48 27.61 -11.72
N GLU A 84 2.74 28.18 -12.89
CA GLU A 84 1.72 28.86 -13.70
C GLU A 84 0.95 27.88 -14.60
N ASP A 85 1.58 26.78 -15.02
CA ASP A 85 1.10 25.82 -16.02
C ASP A 85 1.01 24.38 -15.49
N GLY A 86 0.86 24.23 -14.17
CA GLY A 86 0.72 22.91 -13.53
C GLY A 86 -0.55 22.17 -13.98
N GLN A 87 -0.48 20.84 -14.08
CA GLN A 87 -1.64 20.02 -14.44
C GLN A 87 -2.77 20.11 -13.40
N MET A 88 -3.97 20.45 -13.84
CA MET A 88 -5.14 20.62 -12.98
C MET A 88 -6.27 19.67 -13.37
N PRO A 89 -6.98 19.07 -12.40
CA PRO A 89 -8.19 18.30 -12.71
C PRO A 89 -9.29 19.19 -13.27
N SER A 90 -10.19 18.62 -14.08
CA SER A 90 -11.38 19.30 -14.56
C SER A 90 -12.27 19.80 -13.41
N GLU A 91 -13.09 20.83 -13.64
CA GLU A 91 -13.92 21.42 -12.57
C GLU A 91 -14.87 20.39 -11.92
N ARG A 92 -15.41 19.48 -12.74
CA ARG A 92 -16.24 18.35 -12.26
C ARG A 92 -15.41 17.42 -11.38
N LEU A 93 -14.22 17.04 -11.84
CA LEU A 93 -13.38 16.09 -11.12
C LEU A 93 -12.81 16.69 -9.83
N ARG A 94 -12.51 17.99 -9.81
CA ARG A 94 -12.08 18.71 -8.60
C ARG A 94 -13.15 18.70 -7.51
N LYS A 95 -14.44 18.85 -7.87
CA LYS A 95 -15.54 18.72 -6.89
C LYS A 95 -15.56 17.31 -6.27
N LEU A 96 -15.41 16.29 -7.11
CA LEU A 96 -15.32 14.90 -6.65
C LEU A 96 -14.07 14.65 -5.78
N GLU A 97 -12.93 15.24 -6.13
CA GLU A 97 -11.68 15.15 -5.37
C GLU A 97 -11.82 15.76 -3.96
N VAL A 98 -12.50 16.89 -3.82
CA VAL A 98 -12.77 17.52 -2.51
C VAL A 98 -13.67 16.63 -1.66
N GLU A 99 -14.73 16.05 -2.24
CA GLU A 99 -15.60 15.09 -1.54
C GLU A 99 -14.85 13.83 -1.14
N ALA A 100 -13.98 13.32 -2.02
CA ALA A 100 -13.17 12.14 -1.75
C ALA A 100 -12.17 12.38 -0.61
N ASN A 101 -11.51 13.54 -0.58
CA ASN A 101 -10.63 13.91 0.54
C ASN A 101 -11.39 13.93 1.88
N TYR A 102 -12.62 14.46 1.91
CA TYR A 102 -13.43 14.47 3.12
C TYR A 102 -13.87 13.06 3.56
N ALA A 103 -14.26 12.21 2.61
CA ALA A 103 -14.64 10.83 2.90
C ALA A 103 -13.45 10.00 3.43
N PHE A 104 -12.29 10.11 2.78
CA PHE A 104 -11.10 9.36 3.18
C PHE A 104 -10.42 9.92 4.43
N ASP A 105 -10.59 11.19 4.76
CA ASP A 105 -10.14 11.72 6.06
C ASP A 105 -10.95 11.12 7.23
N GLN A 106 -12.26 10.91 7.04
CA GLN A 106 -13.09 10.17 8.01
C GLN A 106 -12.70 8.69 8.08
N TYR A 107 -12.47 8.04 6.93
CA TYR A 107 -11.96 6.67 6.89
C TYR A 107 -10.64 6.53 7.67
N ARG A 108 -9.69 7.44 7.42
CA ARG A 108 -8.42 7.53 8.15
C ARG A 108 -8.68 7.66 9.64
N GLU A 109 -9.54 8.58 10.07
CA GLU A 109 -9.80 8.78 11.50
C GLU A 109 -10.37 7.52 12.16
N MET A 110 -11.32 6.84 11.52
CA MET A 110 -11.95 5.62 12.06
C MET A 110 -10.98 4.43 12.15
N TYR A 111 -10.08 4.27 11.18
CA TYR A 111 -9.19 3.10 11.11
C TYR A 111 -7.81 3.33 11.72
N TYR A 112 -7.30 4.57 11.66
CA TYR A 112 -5.95 4.91 12.06
C TYR A 112 -5.89 5.80 13.30
N GLU A 113 -6.98 6.45 13.73
CA GLU A 113 -7.00 7.34 14.90
C GLU A 113 -5.82 8.34 14.86
N GLY A 114 -5.73 9.10 13.77
CA GLY A 114 -4.64 10.03 13.48
C GLY A 114 -3.91 9.75 12.16
N GLY A 115 -2.71 10.33 12.00
CA GLY A 115 -1.99 10.31 10.73
C GLY A 115 -2.49 11.37 9.74
N VAL A 116 -2.04 11.28 8.49
CA VAL A 116 -2.40 12.20 7.40
C VAL A 116 -2.99 11.38 6.25
N SER A 117 -3.96 11.93 5.53
CA SER A 117 -4.46 11.34 4.29
C SER A 117 -4.54 12.41 3.19
N SER A 118 -4.46 12.00 1.94
CA SER A 118 -4.63 12.88 0.79
C SER A 118 -5.16 12.09 -0.39
N VAL A 119 -6.05 12.69 -1.16
CA VAL A 119 -6.63 12.09 -2.35
C VAL A 119 -6.42 13.02 -3.54
N TYR A 120 -5.93 12.46 -4.64
CA TYR A 120 -5.74 13.20 -5.89
C TYR A 120 -6.42 12.48 -7.04
N LEU A 121 -7.17 13.20 -7.87
CA LEU A 121 -7.86 12.67 -9.05
C LEU A 121 -7.30 13.34 -10.30
N TRP A 122 -7.27 12.60 -11.41
CA TRP A 122 -6.93 13.11 -12.74
C TRP A 122 -7.83 12.50 -13.81
N ASP A 123 -8.10 13.30 -14.85
CA ASP A 123 -8.99 12.93 -15.94
C ASP A 123 -8.31 11.89 -16.87
N LEU A 124 -9.11 10.97 -17.42
CA LEU A 124 -8.72 10.03 -18.47
C LEU A 124 -9.67 10.19 -19.66
N ASP A 125 -9.27 9.69 -20.84
CA ASP A 125 -10.13 9.75 -22.06
C ASP A 125 -11.51 9.10 -21.85
N HIS A 126 -11.57 8.02 -21.05
CA HIS A 126 -12.77 7.22 -20.80
C HIS A 126 -13.04 7.02 -19.31
N GLY A 127 -12.92 8.09 -18.52
CA GLY A 127 -13.26 8.10 -17.10
C GLY A 127 -12.29 8.96 -16.31
N PHE A 128 -11.80 8.45 -15.18
CA PHE A 128 -10.83 9.13 -14.35
C PHE A 128 -10.01 8.13 -13.55
N ALA A 129 -8.90 8.59 -12.99
CA ALA A 129 -8.17 7.82 -11.99
C ALA A 129 -8.00 8.64 -10.72
N ALA A 130 -7.71 7.93 -9.63
CA ALA A 130 -7.47 8.53 -8.34
C ALA A 130 -6.32 7.81 -7.63
N VAL A 131 -5.61 8.55 -6.80
CA VAL A 131 -4.73 7.98 -5.78
C VAL A 131 -5.24 8.37 -4.39
N ILE A 132 -5.34 7.39 -3.50
CA ILE A 132 -5.65 7.58 -2.08
C ILE A 132 -4.41 7.24 -1.28
N LEU A 133 -3.94 8.20 -0.51
CA LEU A 133 -2.72 8.12 0.29
C LEU A 133 -3.07 8.20 1.77
N ILE A 134 -2.51 7.31 2.57
CA ILE A 134 -2.62 7.36 4.03
C ILE A 134 -1.25 7.14 4.63
N LYS A 135 -0.82 8.02 5.54
CA LYS A 135 0.41 7.87 6.31
C LYS A 135 0.10 7.95 7.80
N LYS A 136 0.43 6.89 8.53
CA LYS A 136 0.39 6.87 10.00
C LYS A 136 1.77 6.56 10.56
N ALA A 137 2.41 7.58 11.12
CA ALA A 137 3.54 7.37 12.00
C ALA A 137 3.05 6.93 13.38
N GLY A 138 3.74 5.96 13.99
CA GLY A 138 3.49 5.56 15.38
C GLY A 138 3.77 6.71 16.35
N ASP A 139 3.09 6.69 17.49
CA ASP A 139 3.12 7.69 18.56
C ASP A 139 4.50 7.88 19.25
N GLY A 140 5.53 7.19 18.77
CA GLY A 140 6.90 7.46 19.17
C GLY A 140 7.25 7.02 20.58
N SER A 141 6.62 5.95 21.10
CA SER A 141 7.21 5.25 22.24
C SER A 141 8.70 5.02 21.93
N LYS A 142 9.62 5.53 22.77
CA LYS A 142 11.07 5.58 22.42
C LYS A 142 11.66 4.21 22.05
N LYS A 143 10.98 3.12 22.41
CA LYS A 143 11.41 1.73 22.22
C LYS A 143 10.83 1.08 20.97
N ILE A 144 9.72 1.56 20.42
CA ILE A 144 9.07 1.00 19.23
C ILE A 144 8.66 2.14 18.32
N ARG A 145 9.35 2.25 17.18
CA ARG A 145 9.00 3.16 16.09
C ARG A 145 8.32 2.35 14.99
N GLY A 146 7.29 2.92 14.39
CA GLY A 146 6.60 2.31 13.28
C GLY A 146 6.06 3.35 12.33
N CYS A 147 5.94 3.00 11.06
CA CYS A 147 5.27 3.79 10.05
C CYS A 147 4.46 2.86 9.16
N TRP A 148 3.23 3.29 8.87
CA TRP A 148 2.37 2.68 7.88
C TRP A 148 2.14 3.70 6.77
N ASP A 149 2.33 3.27 5.53
CA ASP A 149 2.06 4.04 4.33
C ASP A 149 1.15 3.19 3.42
N SER A 150 -0.03 3.72 3.07
CA SER A 150 -0.95 3.14 2.08
C SER A 150 -0.97 3.99 0.83
N ILE A 151 -0.88 3.33 -0.32
CA ILE A 151 -0.98 3.92 -1.66
C ILE A 151 -2.00 3.09 -2.43
N HIS A 152 -3.15 3.70 -2.74
CA HIS A 152 -4.22 3.06 -3.50
C HIS A 152 -4.44 3.82 -4.79
N VAL A 153 -3.98 3.24 -5.91
CA VAL A 153 -4.22 3.78 -7.25
C VAL A 153 -5.45 3.08 -7.81
N VAL A 154 -6.48 3.84 -8.15
CA VAL A 154 -7.71 3.34 -8.78
C VAL A 154 -7.90 3.96 -10.14
N GLU A 155 -8.10 3.12 -11.15
CA GLU A 155 -8.54 3.50 -12.48
C GLU A 155 -10.05 3.22 -12.59
N VAL A 156 -10.81 4.20 -13.04
CA VAL A 156 -12.26 4.11 -13.21
C VAL A 156 -12.59 4.33 -14.68
N GLN A 157 -13.06 3.27 -15.33
CA GLN A 157 -13.56 3.34 -16.71
C GLN A 157 -15.08 3.45 -16.69
N GLU A 158 -15.60 4.62 -17.05
CA GLU A 158 -17.03 4.86 -17.11
C GLU A 158 -17.61 4.24 -18.39
N LYS A 159 -18.64 3.39 -18.26
CA LYS A 159 -19.34 2.86 -19.44
C LYS A 159 -20.20 3.96 -20.08
N PRO A 160 -20.49 3.92 -21.40
CA PRO A 160 -21.17 5.02 -22.11
C PRO A 160 -22.53 5.43 -21.54
N THR A 161 -23.21 4.54 -20.82
CA THR A 161 -24.51 4.82 -20.19
C THR A 161 -24.40 5.53 -18.85
N GLY A 162 -23.20 5.66 -18.28
CA GLY A 162 -22.92 6.30 -16.98
C GLY A 162 -23.47 5.57 -15.76
N ARG A 163 -24.16 4.44 -15.93
CA ARG A 163 -24.81 3.67 -14.85
C ARG A 163 -23.93 2.56 -14.27
N ASN A 164 -22.79 2.30 -14.88
CA ASN A 164 -21.88 1.24 -14.48
C ASN A 164 -20.46 1.67 -14.85
N ALA A 165 -19.51 1.33 -14.01
CA ALA A 165 -18.10 1.60 -14.25
C ALA A 165 -17.27 0.38 -13.88
N HIS A 166 -16.17 0.21 -14.60
CA HIS A 166 -15.15 -0.77 -14.29
C HIS A 166 -14.09 -0.10 -13.41
N TYR A 167 -13.77 -0.73 -12.28
CA TYR A 167 -12.81 -0.22 -11.32
C TYR A 167 -11.63 -1.17 -11.23
N LYS A 168 -10.43 -0.64 -11.41
CA LYS A 168 -9.18 -1.37 -11.23
C LYS A 168 -8.38 -0.72 -10.11
N LEU A 169 -8.25 -1.42 -9.00
CA LEU A 169 -7.55 -0.94 -7.81
C LEU A 169 -6.22 -1.68 -7.68
N THR A 170 -5.12 -0.92 -7.68
CA THR A 170 -3.78 -1.36 -7.30
C THR A 170 -3.44 -0.73 -5.96
N SER A 171 -3.18 -1.56 -4.96
CA SER A 171 -2.93 -1.13 -3.58
C SER A 171 -1.58 -1.62 -3.11
N THR A 172 -0.73 -0.69 -2.69
CA THR A 172 0.53 -0.96 -2.00
C THR A 172 0.42 -0.49 -0.56
N ALA A 173 0.75 -1.36 0.39
CA ALA A 173 1.00 -0.94 1.76
C ALA A 173 2.46 -1.18 2.11
N MET A 174 3.11 -0.17 2.67
CA MET A 174 4.44 -0.26 3.26
C MET A 174 4.32 -0.23 4.76
N LEU A 175 4.99 -1.18 5.40
CA LEU A 175 5.09 -1.23 6.84
C LEU A 175 6.56 -1.20 7.21
N TRP A 176 6.91 -0.30 8.12
CA TRP A 176 8.20 -0.30 8.76
C TRP A 176 8.03 -0.30 10.28
N LEU A 177 8.79 -1.16 10.95
CA LEU A 177 8.79 -1.34 12.39
C LEU A 177 10.24 -1.48 12.86
N GLN A 178 10.61 -0.66 13.83
CA GLN A 178 11.88 -0.74 14.53
C GLN A 178 11.62 -0.85 16.03
N THR A 179 12.12 -1.93 16.62
CA THR A 179 12.11 -2.11 18.08
C THR A 179 13.54 -2.11 18.60
N ASN A 180 13.77 -1.41 19.71
CA ASN A 180 15.02 -1.44 20.45
C ASN A 180 14.72 -1.74 21.92
N LYS A 181 14.97 -3.00 22.31
CA LYS A 181 14.77 -3.48 23.68
C LYS A 181 16.02 -4.21 24.14
N GLN A 182 16.34 -4.11 25.43
CA GLN A 182 17.54 -4.71 26.00
C GLN A 182 17.67 -6.23 25.74
N GLY A 183 16.55 -6.97 25.76
CA GLY A 183 16.57 -8.43 25.55
C GLY A 183 16.66 -8.88 24.09
N SER A 184 16.07 -8.13 23.15
CA SER A 184 16.05 -8.49 21.72
C SER A 184 17.11 -7.75 20.90
N GLY A 185 17.80 -6.78 21.48
CA GLY A 185 18.60 -5.81 20.75
C GLY A 185 17.75 -4.92 19.85
N THR A 186 18.35 -4.44 18.76
CA THR A 186 17.66 -3.70 17.70
C THR A 186 17.16 -4.66 16.64
N MET A 187 15.87 -4.61 16.35
CA MET A 187 15.24 -5.40 15.30
C MET A 187 14.46 -4.46 14.39
N ASN A 188 14.74 -4.56 13.09
CA ASN A 188 14.08 -3.81 12.04
C ASN A 188 13.32 -4.79 11.16
N LEU A 189 12.01 -4.58 11.04
CA LEU A 189 11.15 -5.25 10.09
C LEU A 189 10.63 -4.18 9.13
N GLY A 190 10.79 -4.40 7.84
CA GLY A 190 10.24 -3.47 6.86
C GLY A 190 10.09 -4.11 5.50
N GLY A 191 9.23 -3.51 4.68
CA GLY A 191 8.87 -4.02 3.37
C GLY A 191 7.48 -3.55 2.96
N SER A 192 7.06 -4.01 1.80
CA SER A 192 5.80 -3.63 1.17
C SER A 192 5.05 -4.85 0.67
N LEU A 193 3.74 -4.69 0.50
CA LEU A 193 2.89 -5.67 -0.19
C LEU A 193 2.00 -4.92 -1.16
N THR A 194 2.07 -5.32 -2.44
CA THR A 194 1.21 -4.80 -3.50
C THR A 194 0.21 -5.87 -3.92
N ARG A 195 -1.06 -5.47 -4.09
CA ARG A 195 -2.15 -6.31 -4.60
C ARG A 195 -3.00 -5.53 -5.58
N GLN A 196 -3.57 -6.24 -6.55
CA GLN A 196 -4.48 -5.69 -7.53
C GLN A 196 -5.84 -6.41 -7.45
N THR A 197 -6.91 -5.68 -7.68
CA THR A 197 -8.26 -6.23 -7.83
C THR A 197 -9.05 -5.39 -8.82
N GLU A 198 -9.97 -6.03 -9.54
CA GLU A 198 -10.83 -5.40 -10.52
C GLU A 198 -12.28 -5.79 -10.24
N GLN A 199 -13.20 -4.84 -10.40
CA GLN A 199 -14.62 -5.10 -10.28
C GLN A 199 -15.45 -4.15 -11.14
N ASP A 200 -16.58 -4.65 -11.63
CA ASP A 200 -17.64 -3.80 -12.19
C ASP A 200 -18.63 -3.44 -11.09
N ALA A 201 -19.01 -2.16 -10.99
CA ALA A 201 -20.05 -1.72 -10.06
C ALA A 201 -21.01 -0.72 -10.71
N ASN A 202 -22.27 -0.77 -10.28
CA ASN A 202 -23.26 0.22 -10.68
C ASN A 202 -22.96 1.57 -10.03
N VAL A 203 -23.29 2.63 -10.74
CA VAL A 203 -23.14 4.03 -10.32
C VAL A 203 -24.53 4.63 -10.23
N SER A 204 -24.89 5.09 -9.04
CA SER A 204 -26.18 5.73 -8.73
C SER A 204 -26.00 6.75 -7.61
N GLU A 205 -27.03 7.57 -7.35
CA GLU A 205 -27.02 8.49 -6.21
C GLU A 205 -26.85 7.75 -4.87
N SER A 206 -27.39 6.54 -4.76
CA SER A 206 -27.22 5.67 -3.58
C SER A 206 -25.86 4.95 -3.50
N SER A 207 -25.12 4.89 -4.60
CA SER A 207 -23.82 4.22 -4.70
C SER A 207 -22.90 5.02 -5.62
N PRO A 208 -22.46 6.21 -5.19
CA PRO A 208 -21.58 7.07 -5.98
C PRO A 208 -20.19 6.44 -6.12
N HIS A 209 -19.38 6.96 -7.05
CA HIS A 209 -18.02 6.46 -7.29
C HIS A 209 -17.18 6.40 -6.01
N ILE A 210 -17.22 7.44 -5.18
CA ILE A 210 -16.46 7.48 -3.91
C ILE A 210 -16.85 6.31 -3.01
N ALA A 211 -18.14 5.97 -2.91
CA ALA A 211 -18.59 4.84 -2.10
C ALA A 211 -18.16 3.48 -2.68
N ASN A 212 -18.16 3.35 -4.01
CA ASN A 212 -17.66 2.15 -4.68
C ASN A 212 -16.15 1.96 -4.43
N ILE A 213 -15.37 3.03 -4.62
CA ILE A 213 -13.92 3.05 -4.38
C ILE A 213 -13.62 2.78 -2.91
N GLY A 214 -14.32 3.46 -1.99
CA GLY A 214 -14.15 3.30 -0.54
C GLY A 214 -14.32 1.85 -0.07
N ARG A 215 -15.35 1.14 -0.56
CA ARG A 215 -15.55 -0.29 -0.26
C ARG A 215 -14.39 -1.16 -0.77
N MET A 216 -13.87 -0.89 -1.97
CA MET A 216 -12.73 -1.63 -2.51
C MET A 216 -11.46 -1.40 -1.69
N VAL A 217 -11.19 -0.14 -1.32
CA VAL A 217 -10.03 0.24 -0.51
C VAL A 217 -10.11 -0.42 0.87
N GLU A 218 -11.27 -0.34 1.54
CA GLU A 218 -11.48 -0.94 2.86
C GLU A 218 -11.28 -2.47 2.84
N GLU A 219 -11.87 -3.16 1.86
CA GLU A 219 -11.70 -4.61 1.74
C GLU A 219 -10.23 -4.99 1.44
N MET A 220 -9.57 -4.22 0.56
CA MET A 220 -8.19 -4.47 0.17
C MET A 220 -7.21 -4.20 1.32
N GLU A 221 -7.34 -3.08 2.03
CA GLU A 221 -6.51 -2.79 3.20
C GLU A 221 -6.67 -3.86 4.28
N ASN A 222 -7.88 -4.34 4.54
CA ASN A 222 -8.11 -5.42 5.49
C ASN A 222 -7.38 -6.72 5.09
N LYS A 223 -7.43 -7.09 3.81
CA LYS A 223 -6.70 -8.26 3.26
C LYS A 223 -5.19 -8.07 3.36
N ILE A 224 -4.69 -6.89 2.99
CA ILE A 224 -3.27 -6.54 3.05
C ILE A 224 -2.77 -6.57 4.50
N ARG A 225 -3.49 -5.95 5.44
CA ARG A 225 -3.17 -5.94 6.87
C ARG A 225 -3.06 -7.36 7.44
N ASN A 226 -4.03 -8.22 7.13
CA ASN A 226 -3.99 -9.62 7.56
C ASN A 226 -2.78 -10.36 6.98
N THR A 227 -2.51 -10.19 5.69
CA THR A 227 -1.36 -10.81 5.01
C THR A 227 -0.03 -10.32 5.58
N LEU A 228 0.11 -9.02 5.82
CA LEU A 228 1.30 -8.43 6.44
C LEU A 228 1.51 -8.99 7.85
N ASN A 229 0.45 -9.13 8.66
CA ASN A 229 0.55 -9.72 9.98
C ASN A 229 1.12 -11.15 9.94
N GLU A 230 0.57 -12.01 9.06
CA GLU A 230 1.03 -13.39 8.89
C GLU A 230 2.48 -13.49 8.40
N ILE A 231 2.87 -12.65 7.44
CA ILE A 231 4.23 -12.66 6.89
C ILE A 231 5.23 -12.12 7.92
N TYR A 232 4.95 -10.94 8.49
CA TYR A 232 5.90 -10.25 9.37
C TYR A 232 6.07 -10.94 10.70
N PHE A 233 4.99 -11.44 11.33
CA PHE A 233 5.06 -12.00 12.68
C PHE A 233 4.95 -13.52 12.72
N GLY A 234 4.48 -14.14 11.63
CA GLY A 234 4.51 -15.59 11.43
C GLY A 234 5.79 -16.03 10.72
N LYS A 235 5.90 -15.76 9.41
CA LYS A 235 6.98 -16.31 8.59
C LYS A 235 8.38 -15.89 9.05
N THR A 236 8.61 -14.61 9.36
CA THR A 236 9.94 -14.17 9.80
C THR A 236 10.36 -14.85 11.12
N LYS A 237 9.41 -15.02 12.05
CA LYS A 237 9.62 -15.71 13.32
C LYS A 237 9.95 -17.18 13.11
N ASP A 238 9.22 -17.86 12.23
CA ASP A 238 9.45 -19.26 11.91
C ASP A 238 10.82 -19.47 11.28
N ILE A 239 11.24 -18.59 10.36
CA ILE A 239 12.57 -18.62 9.76
C ILE A 239 13.65 -18.44 10.83
N VAL A 240 13.54 -17.42 11.69
CA VAL A 240 14.51 -17.17 12.77
C VAL A 240 14.62 -18.35 13.73
N ASN A 241 13.49 -18.93 14.13
CA ASN A 241 13.46 -20.10 15.00
C ASN A 241 13.98 -21.37 14.32
N GLY A 242 13.83 -21.48 12.99
CA GLY A 242 14.38 -22.56 12.17
C GLY A 242 15.91 -22.49 12.07
N LEU A 243 16.49 -21.29 12.07
CA LEU A 243 17.95 -21.10 12.08
C LEU A 243 18.56 -21.41 13.45
N ARG A 244 17.86 -21.06 14.54
CA ARG A 244 18.34 -21.33 15.91
C ARG A 244 17.17 -21.57 16.86
N SER A 245 16.89 -22.86 17.10
CA SER A 245 15.89 -23.28 18.09
C SER A 245 16.51 -23.44 19.47
N THR A 246 15.78 -23.04 20.51
CA THR A 246 16.09 -23.38 21.90
C THR A 246 15.58 -24.77 22.29
N GLN A 247 14.67 -25.35 21.49
CA GLN A 247 14.20 -26.72 21.68
C GLN A 247 15.20 -27.71 21.06
N PRO A 248 15.50 -28.82 21.75
CA PRO A 248 16.26 -29.91 21.16
C PRO A 248 15.64 -30.40 19.85
N LEU A 249 16.50 -30.72 18.88
CA LEU A 249 16.08 -31.27 17.58
C LEU A 249 15.29 -32.58 17.74
N ALA A 250 15.55 -33.36 18.79
CA ALA A 250 14.83 -34.60 19.10
C ALA A 250 13.34 -34.32 19.37
N ASP A 251 13.06 -33.33 20.22
CA ASP A 251 11.69 -32.96 20.60
C ASP A 251 10.91 -32.42 19.40
N GLN A 252 11.56 -31.62 18.54
CA GLN A 252 10.95 -31.15 17.29
C GLN A 252 10.61 -32.31 16.35
N ARG A 253 11.51 -33.28 16.17
CA ARG A 253 11.24 -34.47 15.35
C ARG A 253 10.07 -35.28 15.90
N GLN A 254 9.98 -35.41 17.22
CA GLN A 254 8.90 -36.14 17.88
C GLN A 254 7.54 -35.42 17.72
N GLN A 255 7.51 -34.08 17.81
CA GLN A 255 6.30 -33.31 17.51
C GLN A 255 5.86 -33.42 16.05
N VAL A 256 6.79 -33.41 15.10
CA VAL A 256 6.47 -33.58 13.67
C VAL A 256 5.88 -34.96 13.40
N ALA A 257 6.48 -36.02 13.97
CA ALA A 257 5.95 -37.37 13.88
C ALA A 257 4.53 -37.45 14.47
N MET A 258 4.32 -36.87 15.66
CA MET A 258 3.00 -36.84 16.31
C MET A 258 1.95 -36.10 15.47
N LYS A 259 2.30 -34.98 14.81
CA LYS A 259 1.39 -34.27 13.91
C LYS A 259 1.01 -35.11 12.69
N GLN A 260 1.96 -35.84 12.10
CA GLN A 260 1.70 -36.75 10.99
C GLN A 260 0.79 -37.90 11.41
N ASP A 261 1.05 -38.50 12.57
CA ASP A 261 0.21 -39.56 13.14
C ASP A 261 -1.21 -39.06 13.41
N LEU A 262 -1.36 -37.84 13.95
CA LEU A 262 -2.66 -37.24 14.22
C LEU A 262 -3.43 -36.95 12.92
N ALA A 263 -2.75 -36.40 11.90
CA ALA A 263 -3.36 -36.14 10.59
C ALA A 263 -3.82 -37.44 9.93
N ALA A 264 -2.98 -38.49 9.97
CA ALA A 264 -3.33 -39.82 9.48
C ALA A 264 -4.53 -40.42 10.25
N ALA A 265 -4.58 -40.25 11.57
CA ALA A 265 -5.69 -40.72 12.40
C ALA A 265 -7.01 -39.98 12.08
N ILE A 266 -6.95 -38.67 11.83
CA ILE A 266 -8.12 -37.87 11.43
C ILE A 266 -8.62 -38.29 10.05
N LEU A 267 -7.72 -38.51 9.09
CA LEU A 267 -8.08 -39.02 7.76
C LEU A 267 -8.75 -40.40 7.85
N ARG A 268 -8.20 -41.33 8.64
CA ARG A 268 -8.79 -42.65 8.88
C ARG A 268 -10.17 -42.57 9.54
N ARG A 269 -10.41 -41.57 10.39
CA ARG A 269 -11.69 -41.35 11.06
C ARG A 269 -12.76 -40.78 10.13
N ASN A 270 -12.37 -40.05 9.08
CA ASN A 270 -13.29 -39.45 8.11
C ASN A 270 -13.67 -40.38 6.95
N VAL A 271 -12.97 -41.50 6.76
CA VAL A 271 -13.42 -42.57 5.87
C VAL A 271 -14.45 -43.41 6.65
N LYS A 272 -15.74 -43.11 6.48
CA LYS A 272 -16.79 -44.03 6.92
C LYS A 272 -16.62 -45.36 6.17
N PRO A 273 -16.75 -46.52 6.83
CA PRO A 273 -16.91 -47.77 6.11
C PRO A 273 -18.23 -47.70 5.32
N GLU A 274 -18.17 -47.89 4.00
CA GLU A 274 -19.36 -48.19 3.22
C GLU A 274 -19.98 -49.46 3.79
N SER A 275 -21.15 -49.32 4.41
CA SER A 275 -21.96 -50.41 4.92
C SER A 275 -22.50 -51.22 3.74
N ASN A 276 -22.00 -52.45 3.59
CA ASN A 276 -22.72 -53.53 2.90
C ASN A 276 -23.96 -53.95 3.69
#